data_AF-A0A948Z1R5-F1
#
_entry.id   AF-A0A948Z1R5-F1
#
_cell.length_a   1.000
_cell.length_b   1.000
_cell.length_c   1.000
_cell.angle_alpha   90.00
_cell.angle_beta   90.00
_cell.angle_gamma   90.00
#
_symmetry.space_group_name_H-M   'P 1'
#
loop_
_entity.id
_entity.type
_entity.pdbx_description
1 polymer ?
#
loop_
_entity_poly.entity_id
_entity_poly.type
_entity_poly.pdbx_seq_one_letter_code
_entity_poly.pdbx_strand_id
1 'polypeptide(L)'
;MNRDELQEKIITILEDDFEFAHPGLTDNLRDDHGFDSIDAIELLAKIETMLGFQLARAEKEKAMSIRTINDILDYIEAIQAAHPS
;
A
#
# COMPACT_ATOMS: atom_id res chain seq x y z
N MET A 1 -14.37 2.82 4.24
CA MET A 1 -13.74 1.49 4.25
C MET A 1 -13.01 1.38 5.58
N ASN A 2 -13.18 0.30 6.31
CA ASN A 2 -12.52 0.13 7.60
C ASN A 2 -11.13 -0.50 7.41
N ARG A 3 -10.25 -0.39 8.42
CA ARG A 3 -8.88 -0.89 8.36
C ARG A 3 -8.81 -2.38 8.02
N ASP A 4 -9.71 -3.21 8.55
CA ASP A 4 -9.78 -4.64 8.23
C ASP A 4 -10.08 -4.90 6.74
N GLU A 5 -11.04 -4.17 6.17
CA GLU A 5 -11.37 -4.29 4.74
C GLU A 5 -10.20 -3.84 3.85
N LEU A 6 -9.50 -2.79 4.28
CA LEU A 6 -8.30 -2.32 3.60
C LEU A 6 -7.19 -3.35 3.66
N GLN A 7 -6.96 -3.94 4.84
CA GLN A 7 -5.96 -4.97 5.04
C GLN A 7 -6.21 -6.17 4.13
N GLU A 8 -7.43 -6.69 4.10
CA GLU A 8 -7.76 -7.83 3.24
C GLU A 8 -7.51 -7.50 1.75
N LYS A 9 -7.88 -6.30 1.31
CA LYS A 9 -7.61 -5.84 -0.06
C LYS A 9 -6.14 -5.71 -0.36
N ILE A 10 -5.35 -5.12 0.53
CA ILE A 10 -3.90 -4.94 0.33
C ILE A 10 -3.20 -6.30 0.32
N ILE A 11 -3.54 -7.20 1.23
CA ILE A 11 -3.00 -8.57 1.23
C ILE A 11 -3.36 -9.26 -0.09
N THR A 12 -4.62 -9.19 -0.53
CA THR A 12 -5.05 -9.77 -1.82
C THR A 12 -4.24 -9.21 -2.98
N ILE A 13 -3.99 -7.89 -3.03
CA ILE A 13 -3.18 -7.26 -4.07
C ILE A 13 -1.74 -7.77 -4.01
N LEU A 14 -1.12 -7.83 -2.81
CA LEU A 14 0.24 -8.33 -2.65
C LEU A 14 0.36 -9.81 -3.07
N GLU A 15 -0.63 -10.64 -2.76
CA GLU A 15 -0.61 -12.05 -3.14
C GLU A 15 -0.90 -12.28 -4.62
N ASP A 16 -1.89 -11.60 -5.21
CA ASP A 16 -2.36 -11.83 -6.58
C ASP A 16 -1.51 -11.10 -7.64
N ASP A 17 -1.17 -9.83 -7.40
CA ASP A 17 -0.40 -9.02 -8.35
C ASP A 17 1.11 -9.11 -8.17
N PHE A 18 1.57 -9.32 -6.93
CA PHE A 18 2.98 -9.31 -6.61
C PHE A 18 3.52 -10.67 -6.14
N GLU A 19 2.70 -11.72 -6.20
CA GLU A 19 3.07 -13.12 -5.89
C GLU A 19 3.67 -13.29 -4.48
N PHE A 20 3.30 -12.43 -3.54
CA PHE A 20 3.76 -12.57 -2.15
C PHE A 20 3.15 -13.83 -1.52
N ALA A 21 3.95 -14.59 -0.78
CA ALA A 21 3.48 -15.74 -0.03
C ALA A 21 3.09 -15.32 1.40
N HIS A 22 1.80 -15.03 1.63
CA HIS A 22 1.25 -14.67 2.94
C HIS A 22 2.12 -13.70 3.76
N PRO A 23 2.31 -12.46 3.28
CA PRO A 23 3.16 -11.50 3.97
C PRO A 23 2.54 -11.11 5.33
N GLY A 24 3.35 -11.13 6.38
CA GLY A 24 2.91 -10.67 7.69
C GLY A 24 2.77 -9.15 7.73
N LEU A 25 1.94 -8.66 8.66
CA LEU A 25 1.62 -7.23 8.75
C LEU A 25 2.83 -6.35 9.08
N THR A 26 3.84 -6.95 9.71
CA THR A 26 5.08 -6.31 10.15
C THR A 26 6.30 -6.82 9.39
N ASP A 27 6.12 -7.72 8.41
CA ASP A 27 7.22 -8.19 7.58
C ASP A 27 7.76 -7.05 6.73
N ASN A 28 9.08 -7.04 6.55
CA ASN A 28 9.70 -6.04 5.71
C ASN A 28 9.52 -6.48 4.26
N LEU A 29 8.55 -5.89 3.57
CA LEU A 29 8.22 -6.20 2.18
C LEU A 29 9.47 -6.18 1.29
N ARG A 30 10.42 -5.28 1.55
CA ARG A 30 11.65 -5.17 0.76
C ARG A 30 12.69 -6.24 1.06
N ASP A 31 12.89 -6.55 2.34
CA ASP A 31 13.94 -7.49 2.77
C ASP A 31 13.48 -8.94 2.68
N ASP A 32 12.25 -9.22 3.16
CA ASP A 32 11.68 -10.56 3.27
C ASP A 32 11.02 -11.03 1.97
N HIS A 33 10.48 -10.10 1.17
CA HIS A 33 9.70 -10.43 -0.03
C HIS A 33 10.23 -9.79 -1.32
N GLY A 34 11.35 -9.06 -1.27
CA GLY A 34 11.96 -8.49 -2.47
C GLY A 34 11.18 -7.34 -3.10
N PHE A 35 10.31 -6.65 -2.35
CA PHE A 35 9.56 -5.49 -2.83
C PHE A 35 10.51 -4.35 -3.23
N ASP A 36 10.61 -4.12 -4.53
CA ASP A 36 11.50 -3.12 -5.10
C ASP A 36 10.77 -1.80 -5.40
N SER A 37 11.54 -0.79 -5.83
CA SER A 37 10.99 0.53 -6.16
C SER A 37 9.98 0.49 -7.31
N ILE A 38 10.05 -0.51 -8.19
CA ILE A 38 9.10 -0.70 -9.29
C ILE A 38 7.76 -1.16 -8.71
N ASP A 39 7.78 -2.16 -7.82
CA ASP A 39 6.59 -2.68 -7.18
C ASP A 39 5.86 -1.61 -6.35
N ALA A 40 6.63 -0.75 -5.68
CA ALA A 40 6.09 0.40 -4.96
C ALA A 40 5.30 1.36 -5.89
N ILE A 41 5.78 1.59 -7.11
CA ILE A 41 5.10 2.44 -8.09
C ILE A 41 3.82 1.77 -8.60
N GLU A 42 3.86 0.46 -8.87
CA GLU A 42 2.68 -0.28 -9.32
C GLU A 42 1.62 -0.37 -8.22
N LEU A 43 2.02 -0.61 -6.98
CA LEU A 43 1.12 -0.60 -5.83
C LEU A 43 0.48 0.77 -5.65
N LEU A 44 1.26 1.85 -5.79
CA LEU A 44 0.73 3.21 -5.75
C LEU A 44 -0.33 3.46 -6.83
N ALA A 45 -0.08 3.02 -8.07
CA ALA A 45 -1.04 3.17 -9.16
C ALA A 45 -2.34 2.40 -8.90
N LYS A 46 -2.25 1.21 -8.28
CA LYS A 46 -3.42 0.43 -7.84
C LYS A 46 -4.18 1.12 -6.71
N ILE A 47 -3.47 1.68 -5.73
CA ILE A 47 -4.07 2.47 -4.65
C ILE A 47 -4.79 3.70 -5.21
N GLU A 48 -4.17 4.46 -6.12
CA GLU A 48 -4.81 5.61 -6.79
C GLU A 48 -6.10 5.18 -7.51
N THR A 49 -6.06 4.04 -8.21
CA THR A 49 -7.24 3.47 -8.89
C THR A 49 -8.32 3.05 -7.89
N MET A 50 -7.94 2.43 -6.78
CA MET A 50 -8.85 1.99 -5.72
C MET A 50 -9.52 3.18 -5.02
N LEU A 51 -8.76 4.25 -4.77
CA LEU A 51 -9.23 5.47 -4.11
C LEU A 51 -10.00 6.39 -5.05
N GLY A 52 -9.81 6.26 -6.37
CA GLY A 52 -10.49 7.06 -7.37
C GLY A 52 -9.94 8.47 -7.56
N PHE A 53 -8.75 8.76 -7.02
CA PHE A 53 -8.04 10.03 -7.22
C PHE A 53 -6.54 9.82 -7.31
N GLN A 54 -5.86 10.80 -7.90
CA GLN A 54 -4.40 10.80 -7.97
C GLN A 54 -3.80 11.40 -6.71
N LEU A 55 -2.78 10.73 -6.19
CA LEU A 55 -2.02 11.18 -5.04
C LEU A 55 -1.13 12.37 -5.42
N ALA A 56 -1.00 13.34 -4.52
CA ALA A 56 -0.05 14.43 -4.65
C ALA A 56 1.39 13.92 -4.55
N ARG A 57 2.34 14.70 -5.07
CA ARG A 57 3.77 14.35 -5.04
C ARG A 57 4.27 14.04 -3.62
N ALA A 58 3.87 14.84 -2.64
CA ALA A 58 4.28 14.64 -1.24
C ALA A 58 3.74 13.33 -0.64
N GLU A 59 2.57 12.87 -1.09
CA GLU A 59 2.00 11.59 -0.65
C GLU A 59 2.77 10.44 -1.29
N LYS A 60 3.08 10.53 -2.60
CA LYS A 60 3.92 9.58 -3.31
C LYS A 60 5.31 9.43 -2.69
N GLU A 61 5.91 10.53 -2.21
CA GLU A 61 7.19 10.48 -1.49
C GLU A 61 7.10 9.73 -0.16
N LYS A 62 5.98 9.85 0.58
CA LYS A 62 5.76 9.05 1.79
C LYS A 62 5.63 7.56 1.48
N ALA A 63 4.96 7.22 0.38
CA ALA A 63 4.84 5.83 -0.03
C ALA A 63 6.20 5.15 -0.31
N MET A 64 7.22 5.90 -0.73
CA MET A 64 8.59 5.35 -0.91
C MET A 64 9.25 4.93 0.42
N SER A 65 8.73 5.38 1.56
CA SER A 65 9.23 5.02 2.89
C SER A 65 8.55 3.79 3.49
N ILE A 66 7.51 3.27 2.82
CA ILE A 66 6.76 2.08 3.26
C ILE A 66 7.69 0.87 3.29
N ARG A 67 7.64 0.13 4.40
CA ARG A 67 8.40 -1.12 4.59
C ARG A 67 7.51 -2.29 4.94
N THR A 68 6.36 -2.05 5.56
CA THR A 68 5.46 -3.09 6.04
C THR A 68 4.05 -2.88 5.52
N ILE A 69 3.21 -3.91 5.61
CA ILE A 69 1.77 -3.76 5.29
C ILE A 69 1.14 -2.74 6.24
N ASN A 70 1.51 -2.73 7.51
CA ASN A 70 1.02 -1.72 8.46
C ASN A 70 1.34 -0.29 8.00
N ASP A 71 2.50 -0.03 7.41
CA ASP A 71 2.83 1.27 6.82
C ASP A 71 1.90 1.62 5.65
N ILE A 72 1.56 0.63 4.79
CA ILE A 72 0.59 0.83 3.69
C ILE A 72 -0.78 1.21 4.26
N LEU A 73 -1.24 0.50 5.29
CA LEU A 73 -2.54 0.75 5.91
C LEU A 73 -2.60 2.15 6.52
N ASP A 74 -1.60 2.49 7.33
CA ASP A 74 -1.50 3.80 7.99
C ASP A 74 -1.42 4.94 6.95
N TYR A 75 -0.65 4.72 5.89
CA TYR A 75 -0.54 5.65 4.77
C TYR A 75 -1.89 5.89 4.09
N ILE A 76 -2.62 4.84 3.73
CA ILE A 76 -3.92 4.97 3.06
C ILE A 76 -4.95 5.62 4.00
N GLU A 77 -4.97 5.24 5.28
CA GLU A 77 -5.85 5.87 6.27
C GLU A 77 -5.56 7.37 6.39
N ALA A 78 -4.28 7.77 6.42
CA ALA A 78 -3.88 9.17 6.45
C ALA A 78 -4.31 9.95 5.21
N ILE A 79 -4.21 9.33 4.02
CA ILE A 79 -4.69 9.94 2.76
C ILE A 79 -6.22 10.09 2.80
N GLN A 80 -6.96 9.04 3.18
CA GLN A 80 -8.42 9.11 3.24
C GLN A 80 -8.90 10.18 4.24
N ALA A 81 -8.17 10.37 5.34
CA ALA A 81 -8.43 11.44 6.29
C ALA A 81 -8.11 12.84 5.71
N ALA A 82 -7.09 12.96 4.87
CA ALA A 82 -6.74 14.20 4.17
C ALA A 82 -7.66 14.52 2.99
N HIS A 83 -8.28 13.48 2.41
CA HIS A 83 -9.23 13.55 1.30
C HIS A 83 -10.62 13.01 1.71
N PRO A 84 -11.31 13.68 2.66
CA PRO A 84 -12.67 13.31 3.00
C PRO A 84 -13.56 13.62 1.78
N SER A 85 -13.99 12.56 1.08
CA SER A 85 -14.97 12.67 0.00
C SER A 85 -16.34 13.06 0.53
#